data_AF-A0A817JCL6-F1
#
_entry.id   AF-A0A817JCL6-F1
#
_cell.length_a   1.000
_cell.length_b   1.000
_cell.length_c   1.000
_cell.angle_alpha   90.00
_cell.angle_beta   90.00
_cell.angle_gamma   90.00
#
_symmetry.space_group_name_H-M   'P 1'
#
loop_
_entity.id
_entity.type
_entity.pdbx_description
1 polymer ?
#
loop_
_entity_poly.entity_id
_entity_poly.type
_entity_poly.pdbx_seq_one_letter_code
_entity_poly.pdbx_strand_id
1 'polypeptide(L)'
;MIPSKWLFVPELPLNANGKIDRNALGTIAMQAAELSNEHQTTRILSSLETKLQDIFVRAFRLKSLPNVENTFGQLGGTSLGAMHVLSLIRREVYEKMDIGLLFANPSVRELATVLESVLSNVEPDQEKQEEHVDFSIRPQSSWCIETIGIFVLTWQWLWPILLAAKLDFIFLEVLFIPLMHLLQYPMFMKLLGGPFRQGQDTLYSWRYYCLWFLRRQWSLNTYWLGHLLGTPFYNIYLRLCGACIGNRTHIYSSQIDAPWLLEIGDDTYIGVEVILSSLTYHDRTYALHEIRIGSHCSIGARCVLHDRVDMRDHVLSEPLTAVTGRILGMHEGESSLCALSRDQSLFQLVAILAMASIHAFIIKLSWSAAYWLPLCLSLPICWFIWSVLGASVGLLILRFIVGHIQDNFSYSLNSWQFLCQFWLRHLITSSFAPCLSTAFDEFNSFTPFILRWLGASIEPNDIEIAHFVPLLTVPPNLLVIEHGVTIASDVCFIPYDVTTNGQCIVAGQIQVGRQSFLGNNCVIRSGVRLSADVVVGCLTRVDLMTSNAKEGK
;
A
#
# COMPACT_ATOMS: atom_id res chain seq x y z
N MET A 1 -10.55 -14.31 -15.33
CA MET A 1 -11.79 -14.10 -16.11
C MET A 1 -11.94 -15.27 -17.06
N ILE A 2 -12.97 -16.10 -16.89
CA ILE A 2 -13.32 -17.18 -17.83
C ILE A 2 -14.56 -16.71 -18.60
N PRO A 3 -14.58 -16.73 -19.95
CA PRO A 3 -15.74 -16.34 -20.74
C PRO A 3 -16.99 -17.16 -20.37
N SER A 4 -18.15 -16.51 -20.31
CA SER A 4 -19.43 -17.15 -19.96
C SER A 4 -20.01 -18.03 -21.07
N LYS A 5 -19.58 -17.86 -22.32
CA LYS A 5 -19.95 -18.68 -23.48
C LYS A 5 -18.77 -18.85 -24.43
N TRP A 6 -18.68 -20.02 -25.04
CA TRP A 6 -17.73 -20.34 -26.10
C TRP A 6 -18.52 -20.64 -27.37
N LEU A 7 -18.23 -19.92 -28.45
CA LEU A 7 -18.86 -20.10 -29.74
C LEU A 7 -17.79 -20.53 -30.74
N PHE A 8 -17.91 -21.75 -31.25
CA PHE A 8 -17.02 -22.24 -32.30
C PHE A 8 -17.61 -21.88 -33.65
N VAL A 9 -16.89 -21.05 -34.40
CA VAL A 9 -17.20 -20.72 -35.78
C VAL A 9 -16.11 -21.29 -36.69
N PRO A 10 -16.45 -21.89 -37.85
CA PRO A 10 -15.47 -22.46 -38.75
C PRO A 10 -14.53 -21.41 -39.36
N GLU A 11 -15.00 -20.17 -39.50
CA GLU A 11 -14.20 -19.02 -39.92
C GLU A 11 -14.73 -17.74 -39.28
N LEU A 12 -13.85 -16.79 -38.96
CA LEU A 12 -14.24 -15.50 -38.38
C LEU A 12 -14.84 -14.61 -39.49
N PRO A 13 -16.09 -14.14 -39.37
CA PRO A 13 -16.67 -13.27 -40.38
C PRO A 13 -15.89 -11.95 -40.43
N LEU A 14 -15.46 -11.58 -41.63
CA LEU A 14 -14.77 -10.32 -41.88
C LEU A 14 -15.71 -9.38 -42.65
N ASN A 15 -15.64 -8.08 -42.36
CA ASN A 15 -16.30 -7.06 -43.14
C ASN A 15 -15.52 -6.79 -44.44
N ALA A 16 -16.08 -5.94 -45.31
CA ALA A 16 -15.45 -5.57 -46.59
C ALA A 16 -14.02 -5.00 -46.48
N ASN A 17 -13.62 -4.55 -45.28
CA ASN A 17 -12.28 -4.02 -44.98
C ASN A 17 -11.35 -5.06 -44.33
N GLY A 18 -11.71 -6.35 -44.32
CA GLY A 18 -10.90 -7.43 -43.75
C GLY A 18 -10.79 -7.41 -42.21
N LYS A 19 -11.62 -6.62 -41.52
CA LYS A 19 -11.70 -6.62 -40.04
C LYS A 19 -12.86 -7.50 -39.59
N ILE A 20 -12.78 -8.04 -38.38
CA ILE A 20 -13.84 -8.86 -37.78
C ILE A 20 -15.18 -8.10 -37.79
N ASP A 21 -16.18 -8.69 -38.43
CA ASP A 21 -17.55 -8.16 -38.46
C ASP A 21 -18.28 -8.56 -37.18
N ARG A 22 -18.31 -7.63 -36.23
CA ARG A 22 -18.95 -7.82 -34.91
C ARG A 22 -20.47 -7.99 -35.01
N ASN A 23 -21.12 -7.43 -36.04
CA ASN A 23 -22.56 -7.56 -36.20
C ASN A 23 -22.90 -8.97 -36.69
N ALA A 24 -22.17 -9.48 -37.68
CA ALA A 24 -22.31 -10.85 -38.15
C ALA A 24 -22.03 -11.88 -37.04
N LEU A 25 -20.98 -11.67 -36.24
CA LEU A 25 -20.70 -12.47 -35.04
C LEU A 25 -21.82 -12.41 -34.00
N GLY A 26 -22.41 -11.23 -33.79
CA GLY A 26 -23.56 -11.04 -32.91
C GLY A 26 -24.79 -11.84 -33.38
N THR A 27 -25.08 -11.83 -34.67
CA THR A 27 -26.19 -12.60 -35.25
C THR A 27 -25.98 -14.11 -35.12
N ILE A 28 -24.77 -14.61 -35.37
CA ILE A 28 -24.42 -16.04 -35.18
C ILE A 28 -24.56 -16.41 -33.70
N ALA A 29 -24.12 -15.54 -32.78
CA ALA A 29 -24.26 -15.77 -31.34
C ALA A 29 -25.74 -15.80 -30.89
N MET A 30 -26.61 -14.97 -31.49
CA MET A 30 -28.06 -14.98 -31.23
C MET A 30 -28.71 -16.26 -31.75
N GLN A 31 -28.42 -16.67 -32.98
CA GLN A 31 -28.96 -17.92 -33.55
C GLN A 31 -28.50 -19.15 -32.75
N ALA A 32 -27.23 -19.18 -32.33
CA ALA A 32 -26.72 -20.24 -31.45
C ALA A 32 -27.41 -20.23 -30.08
N ALA A 33 -27.75 -19.06 -29.54
CA ALA A 33 -28.50 -18.95 -28.28
C ALA A 33 -29.97 -19.38 -28.43
N GLU A 34 -30.61 -19.10 -29.57
CA GLU A 34 -31.97 -19.54 -29.87
C GLU A 34 -32.06 -21.07 -30.02
N LEU A 35 -31.10 -21.69 -30.73
CA LEU A 35 -30.96 -23.14 -30.85
C LEU A 35 -30.68 -23.84 -29.50
N SER A 36 -30.01 -23.13 -28.58
CA SER A 36 -29.76 -23.61 -27.21
C SER A 36 -31.01 -23.52 -26.33
N ASN A 37 -31.86 -22.52 -26.54
CA ASN A 37 -33.08 -22.31 -25.77
C ASN A 37 -34.23 -23.25 -26.18
N GLU A 38 -34.26 -23.77 -27.42
CA GLU A 38 -35.23 -24.81 -27.82
C GLU A 38 -35.09 -26.13 -27.03
N HIS A 39 -33.96 -26.35 -26.35
CA HIS A 39 -33.74 -27.49 -25.45
C HIS A 39 -34.07 -27.21 -23.97
N GLN A 40 -34.56 -26.02 -23.60
CA GLN A 40 -35.11 -25.79 -22.27
C GLN A 40 -36.50 -26.41 -22.16
N THR A 41 -36.54 -27.71 -21.87
CA THR A 41 -37.72 -28.38 -21.35
C THR A 41 -38.22 -27.59 -20.13
N THR A 42 -39.50 -27.20 -20.14
CA THR A 42 -40.22 -26.63 -19.00
C THR A 42 -40.23 -27.64 -17.85
N ARG A 43 -39.16 -27.63 -17.06
CA ARG A 43 -38.96 -28.52 -15.92
C ARG A 43 -39.72 -27.96 -14.73
N ILE A 44 -40.46 -28.84 -14.06
CA ILE A 44 -41.10 -28.53 -12.78
C ILE A 44 -39.98 -28.51 -11.73
N LEU A 45 -39.75 -27.34 -11.12
CA LEU A 45 -38.78 -27.16 -10.04
C LEU A 45 -39.31 -27.79 -8.74
N SER A 46 -38.41 -28.34 -7.93
CA SER A 46 -38.76 -28.74 -6.56
C SER A 46 -39.09 -27.50 -5.70
N SER A 47 -39.80 -27.71 -4.59
CA SER A 47 -40.09 -26.63 -3.64
C SER A 47 -38.80 -26.00 -3.09
N LEU A 48 -37.75 -26.79 -2.91
CA LEU A 48 -36.45 -26.33 -2.46
C LEU A 48 -35.70 -25.58 -3.57
N GLU A 49 -35.69 -26.10 -4.80
CA GLU A 49 -35.09 -25.42 -5.96
C GLU A 49 -35.73 -24.04 -6.18
N THR A 50 -37.06 -23.93 -6.05
CA THR A 50 -37.79 -22.66 -6.18
C THR A 50 -37.37 -21.66 -5.10
N LYS A 51 -37.19 -22.12 -3.86
CA LYS A 51 -36.77 -21.28 -2.74
C LYS A 51 -35.32 -20.83 -2.88
N LEU A 52 -34.43 -21.73 -3.31
CA LEU A 52 -33.04 -21.39 -3.60
C LEU A 52 -32.92 -20.45 -4.80
N GLN A 53 -33.77 -20.59 -5.82
CA GLN A 53 -33.84 -19.67 -6.95
C GLN A 53 -34.17 -18.25 -6.49
N ASP A 54 -35.19 -18.06 -5.62
CA ASP A 54 -35.52 -16.75 -5.04
C ASP A 54 -34.33 -16.15 -4.28
N ILE A 55 -33.67 -16.96 -3.44
CA ILE A 55 -32.50 -16.54 -2.68
C ILE A 55 -31.38 -16.06 -3.61
N PHE A 56 -31.10 -16.77 -4.70
CA PHE A 56 -30.08 -16.39 -5.66
C PHE A 56 -30.46 -15.11 -6.40
N VAL A 57 -31.72 -14.97 -6.85
CA VAL A 57 -32.21 -13.74 -7.50
C VAL A 57 -32.05 -12.53 -6.58
N ARG A 58 -32.40 -12.66 -5.30
CA ARG A 58 -32.25 -11.59 -4.29
C ARG A 58 -30.79 -11.28 -3.99
N ALA A 59 -29.94 -12.29 -3.86
CA ALA A 59 -28.53 -12.11 -3.52
C ALA A 59 -27.74 -11.39 -4.62
N PHE A 60 -28.00 -11.72 -5.89
CA PHE A 60 -27.34 -11.12 -7.06
C PHE A 60 -28.09 -9.94 -7.68
N ARG A 61 -29.24 -9.54 -7.11
CA ARG A 61 -30.11 -8.47 -7.63
C ARG A 61 -30.49 -8.68 -9.10
N LEU A 62 -30.78 -9.93 -9.47
CA LEU A 62 -31.21 -10.30 -10.82
C LEU A 62 -32.71 -10.03 -10.98
N LYS A 63 -33.17 -9.86 -12.22
CA LYS A 63 -34.62 -9.82 -12.51
C LYS A 63 -35.24 -11.22 -12.47
N SER A 64 -34.49 -12.23 -12.91
CA SER A 64 -34.82 -13.66 -12.83
C SER A 64 -33.54 -14.47 -12.97
N LEU A 65 -33.56 -15.73 -12.51
CA LEU A 65 -32.43 -16.65 -12.70
C LEU A 65 -32.47 -17.22 -14.12
N PRO A 66 -31.40 -17.11 -14.94
CA PRO A 66 -31.42 -17.59 -16.33
C PRO A 66 -31.60 -19.11 -16.47
N ASN A 67 -30.94 -19.89 -15.61
CA ASN A 67 -31.08 -21.34 -15.50
C ASN A 67 -30.66 -21.79 -14.08
N VAL A 68 -31.28 -22.83 -13.54
CA VAL A 68 -30.90 -23.43 -12.24
C VAL A 68 -29.55 -24.15 -12.28
N GLU A 69 -29.07 -24.47 -13.49
CA GLU A 69 -27.74 -25.02 -13.74
C GLU A 69 -26.64 -23.96 -13.79
N ASN A 70 -27.00 -22.67 -13.84
CA ASN A 70 -26.00 -21.61 -13.88
C ASN A 70 -25.20 -21.64 -12.58
N THR A 71 -23.88 -21.78 -12.72
CA THR A 71 -22.99 -21.73 -11.57
C THR A 71 -22.88 -20.31 -11.05
N PHE A 72 -22.60 -20.19 -9.76
CA PHE A 72 -22.30 -18.94 -9.07
C PHE A 72 -21.39 -17.99 -9.88
N GLY A 73 -20.32 -18.50 -10.49
CA GLY A 73 -19.38 -17.69 -11.27
C GLY A 73 -19.99 -17.13 -12.58
N GLN A 74 -20.93 -17.84 -13.19
CA GLN A 74 -21.60 -17.41 -14.43
C GLN A 74 -22.64 -16.30 -14.19
N LEU A 75 -23.11 -16.14 -12.94
CA LEU A 75 -24.07 -15.12 -12.53
C LEU A 75 -23.42 -13.79 -12.12
N GLY A 76 -22.10 -13.63 -12.35
CA GLY A 76 -21.34 -12.45 -11.89
C GLY A 76 -20.89 -12.56 -10.44
N GLY A 77 -20.71 -13.80 -9.94
CA GLY A 77 -20.38 -14.09 -8.56
C GLY A 77 -19.10 -13.41 -8.05
N THR A 78 -19.28 -12.51 -7.08
CA THR A 78 -18.21 -11.93 -6.25
C THR A 78 -18.25 -12.57 -4.85
N SER A 79 -17.15 -12.58 -4.10
CA SER A 79 -17.13 -13.13 -2.73
C SER A 79 -18.25 -12.57 -1.83
N LEU A 80 -18.67 -11.32 -2.07
CA LEU A 80 -19.79 -10.68 -1.37
C LEU A 80 -21.16 -11.30 -1.72
N GLY A 81 -21.38 -11.63 -3.00
CA GLY A 81 -22.59 -12.31 -3.45
C GLY A 81 -22.73 -13.72 -2.86
N ALA A 82 -21.61 -14.46 -2.73
CA ALA A 82 -21.60 -15.80 -2.10
C ALA A 82 -22.01 -15.72 -0.63
N MET A 83 -21.46 -14.75 0.10
CA MET A 83 -21.79 -14.54 1.50
C MET A 83 -23.25 -14.14 1.70
N HIS A 84 -23.81 -13.37 0.77
CA HIS A 84 -25.23 -13.00 0.81
C HIS A 84 -26.15 -14.21 0.55
N VAL A 85 -25.84 -15.05 -0.45
CA VAL A 85 -26.55 -16.33 -0.68
C VAL A 85 -26.49 -17.21 0.58
N LEU A 86 -25.29 -17.41 1.13
CA LEU A 86 -25.10 -18.23 2.33
C LEU A 86 -25.95 -17.74 3.51
N SER A 87 -25.95 -16.43 3.78
CA SER A 87 -26.72 -15.82 4.86
C SER A 87 -28.22 -16.06 4.71
N LEU A 88 -28.75 -15.92 3.49
CA LEU A 88 -30.15 -16.15 3.20
C LEU A 88 -30.53 -17.63 3.32
N ILE A 89 -29.69 -18.56 2.86
CA ILE A 89 -29.90 -20.01 3.03
C ILE A 89 -29.91 -20.40 4.51
N ARG A 90 -28.98 -19.89 5.31
CA ARG A 90 -28.95 -20.17 6.76
C ARG A 90 -30.23 -19.74 7.45
N ARG A 91 -30.75 -18.56 7.08
CA ARG A 91 -31.97 -18.01 7.69
C ARG A 91 -33.24 -18.72 7.22
N GLU A 92 -33.30 -19.11 5.95
CA GLU A 92 -34.56 -19.49 5.31
C GLU A 92 -34.66 -20.99 5.01
N VAL A 93 -33.56 -21.74 5.00
CA VAL A 93 -33.53 -23.15 4.54
C VAL A 93 -32.84 -24.08 5.53
N TYR A 94 -31.57 -23.83 5.86
CA TYR A 94 -30.77 -24.71 6.70
C TYR A 94 -29.71 -23.93 7.47
N GLU A 95 -29.94 -23.74 8.78
CA GLU A 95 -29.12 -22.89 9.66
C GLU A 95 -27.63 -23.27 9.67
N LYS A 96 -27.33 -24.57 9.59
CA LYS A 96 -25.95 -25.10 9.64
C LYS A 96 -25.26 -25.15 8.26
N MET A 97 -25.78 -24.45 7.25
CA MET A 97 -25.18 -24.41 5.91
C MET A 97 -23.71 -23.91 5.96
N ASP A 98 -22.78 -24.65 5.38
CA ASP A 98 -21.36 -24.25 5.24
C ASP A 98 -21.07 -23.59 3.89
N ILE A 99 -20.13 -22.63 3.87
CA ILE A 99 -19.69 -21.97 2.63
C ILE A 99 -18.97 -22.95 1.70
N GLY A 100 -18.25 -23.95 2.24
CA GLY A 100 -17.60 -24.98 1.45
C GLY A 100 -18.60 -25.78 0.62
N LEU A 101 -19.79 -26.03 1.19
CA LEU A 101 -20.88 -26.75 0.56
C LEU A 101 -21.51 -25.95 -0.60
N LEU A 102 -21.56 -24.61 -0.47
CA LEU A 102 -21.98 -23.71 -1.54
C LEU A 102 -20.98 -23.67 -2.70
N PHE A 103 -19.68 -23.68 -2.42
CA PHE A 103 -18.65 -23.69 -3.47
C PHE A 103 -18.48 -25.05 -4.15
N ALA A 104 -18.68 -26.14 -3.42
CA ALA A 104 -18.65 -27.49 -3.97
C ALA A 104 -19.87 -27.77 -4.87
N ASN A 105 -20.99 -27.08 -4.64
CA ASN A 105 -22.24 -27.23 -5.37
C ASN A 105 -22.72 -25.86 -5.90
N PRO A 106 -22.02 -25.29 -6.90
CA PRO A 106 -22.14 -23.89 -7.27
C PRO A 106 -23.44 -23.52 -8.01
N SER A 107 -24.27 -24.49 -8.41
CA SER A 107 -25.57 -24.27 -9.05
C SER A 107 -26.75 -24.49 -8.10
N VAL A 108 -27.91 -23.91 -8.39
CA VAL A 108 -29.13 -24.09 -7.59
C VAL A 108 -29.55 -25.56 -7.54
N ARG A 109 -29.39 -26.31 -8.64
CA ARG A 109 -29.74 -27.74 -8.68
C ARG A 109 -28.82 -28.59 -7.82
N GLU A 110 -27.51 -28.46 -7.99
CA GLU A 110 -26.54 -29.26 -7.23
C GLU A 110 -26.72 -28.99 -5.73
N LEU A 111 -26.92 -27.73 -5.37
CA LEU A 111 -27.15 -27.34 -4.00
C LEU A 111 -28.47 -27.88 -3.44
N ALA A 112 -29.56 -27.82 -4.22
CA ALA A 112 -30.85 -28.39 -3.82
C ALA A 112 -30.75 -29.90 -3.57
N THR A 113 -30.04 -30.62 -4.45
CA THR A 113 -29.89 -32.08 -4.34
C THR A 113 -29.16 -32.48 -3.05
N VAL A 114 -28.07 -31.78 -2.73
CA VAL A 114 -27.33 -32.05 -1.49
C VAL A 114 -28.15 -31.64 -0.27
N LEU A 115 -28.81 -30.49 -0.30
CA LEU A 115 -29.63 -30.03 0.83
C LEU A 115 -30.86 -30.91 1.05
N GLU A 116 -31.52 -31.42 0.01
CA GLU A 116 -32.63 -32.39 0.15
C GLU A 116 -32.14 -33.66 0.86
N SER A 117 -30.95 -34.16 0.52
CA SER A 117 -30.38 -35.33 1.21
C SER A 117 -30.01 -35.05 2.67
N VAL A 118 -29.54 -33.85 3.00
CA VAL A 118 -29.20 -33.42 4.37
C VAL A 118 -30.45 -33.24 5.20
N LEU A 119 -31.48 -32.59 4.64
CA LEU A 119 -32.77 -32.35 5.30
C LEU A 119 -33.58 -33.63 5.51
N SER A 120 -33.43 -34.62 4.63
CA SER A 120 -34.14 -35.91 4.74
C SER A 120 -33.51 -36.86 5.77
N ASN A 121 -32.22 -36.68 6.09
CA ASN A 121 -31.46 -37.50 7.04
C ASN A 121 -31.46 -36.93 8.47
N VAL A 122 -32.36 -36.00 8.79
CA VAL A 122 -32.46 -35.42 10.15
C VAL A 122 -33.24 -36.39 11.05
N GLU A 123 -32.53 -37.34 11.67
CA GLU A 123 -33.02 -38.00 12.89
C GLU A 123 -33.19 -36.95 14.01
N PRO A 124 -34.17 -37.10 14.93
CA PRO A 124 -34.36 -36.16 16.03
C PRO A 124 -33.08 -36.07 16.86
N ASP A 125 -32.58 -34.84 17.00
CA ASP A 125 -31.34 -34.46 17.70
C ASP A 125 -31.12 -35.30 18.96
N GLN A 126 -30.27 -36.32 18.87
CA GLN A 126 -29.38 -36.57 19.99
C GLN A 126 -28.45 -35.37 20.01
N GLU A 127 -28.42 -34.65 21.15
CA GLU A 127 -27.33 -33.76 21.52
C GLU A 127 -26.02 -34.55 21.50
N LYS A 128 -25.52 -34.87 20.30
CA LYS A 128 -24.09 -34.89 20.08
C LYS A 128 -23.70 -33.48 20.39
N GLN A 129 -23.09 -33.28 21.56
CA GLN A 129 -22.22 -32.15 21.82
C GLN A 129 -21.53 -31.88 20.48
N GLU A 130 -21.92 -30.78 19.84
CA GLU A 130 -21.14 -30.25 18.74
C GLU A 130 -19.75 -30.18 19.35
N GLU A 131 -18.85 -31.08 18.92
CA GLU A 131 -17.44 -30.82 19.06
C GLU A 131 -17.31 -29.46 18.42
N HIS A 132 -17.25 -28.45 19.27
CA HIS A 132 -16.88 -27.11 18.92
C HIS A 132 -15.49 -27.34 18.37
N VAL A 133 -15.39 -27.59 17.06
CA VAL A 133 -14.11 -27.66 16.38
C VAL A 133 -13.60 -26.26 16.56
N ASP A 134 -12.76 -26.12 17.57
CA ASP A 134 -12.28 -24.82 17.97
C ASP A 134 -11.31 -24.41 16.87
N PHE A 135 -11.84 -23.70 15.89
CA PHE A 135 -11.05 -23.02 14.89
C PHE A 135 -10.21 -21.90 15.54
N SER A 136 -10.37 -21.65 16.86
CA SER A 136 -9.46 -20.78 17.62
C SER A 136 -8.10 -21.47 17.79
N ILE A 137 -7.24 -21.24 16.78
CA ILE A 137 -5.80 -21.49 16.87
C ILE A 137 -5.19 -20.62 17.98
N ARG A 138 -5.89 -19.54 18.34
CA ARG A 138 -5.49 -18.52 19.31
C ARG A 138 -5.85 -18.95 20.74
N PRO A 139 -4.86 -19.23 21.60
CA PRO A 139 -5.12 -19.52 23.01
C PRO A 139 -5.95 -18.42 23.68
N GLN A 140 -6.87 -18.75 24.59
CA GLN A 140 -7.62 -17.72 25.34
C GLN A 140 -6.69 -16.75 26.10
N SER A 141 -5.52 -17.23 26.55
CA SER A 141 -4.48 -16.42 27.20
C SER A 141 -3.83 -15.38 26.29
N SER A 142 -3.95 -15.50 24.96
CA SER A 142 -3.40 -14.53 24.00
C SER A 142 -3.91 -13.13 24.23
N TRP A 143 -5.20 -13.00 24.60
CA TRP A 143 -5.81 -11.71 24.87
C TRP A 143 -5.14 -11.01 26.06
N CYS A 144 -4.85 -11.75 27.14
CA CYS A 144 -4.14 -11.20 28.29
C CYS A 144 -2.72 -10.74 27.92
N ILE A 145 -1.97 -11.56 27.18
CA ILE A 145 -0.59 -11.24 26.76
C ILE A 145 -0.58 -9.99 25.88
N GLU A 146 -1.44 -9.93 24.86
CA GLU A 146 -1.53 -8.77 23.97
C GLU A 146 -2.03 -7.52 24.70
N THR A 147 -2.97 -7.65 25.65
CA THR A 147 -3.46 -6.52 26.46
C THR A 147 -2.34 -5.93 27.31
N ILE A 148 -1.56 -6.78 27.99
CA ILE A 148 -0.36 -6.35 28.73
C ILE A 148 0.65 -5.70 27.78
N GLY A 149 0.88 -6.32 26.62
CA GLY A 149 1.74 -5.77 25.57
C GLY A 149 1.30 -4.37 25.12
N ILE A 150 0.01 -4.18 24.82
CA ILE A 150 -0.57 -2.87 24.45
C ILE A 150 -0.41 -1.86 25.58
N PHE A 151 -0.62 -2.27 26.84
CA PHE A 151 -0.42 -1.38 27.98
C PHE A 151 1.03 -0.90 28.07
N VAL A 152 1.99 -1.82 27.92
CA VAL A 152 3.44 -1.49 27.87
C VAL A 152 3.75 -0.58 26.68
N LEU A 153 3.22 -0.89 25.48
CA LEU A 153 3.41 -0.08 24.27
C LEU A 153 2.81 1.33 24.39
N THR A 154 1.70 1.47 25.12
CA THR A 154 1.06 2.76 25.38
C THR A 154 1.88 3.55 26.38
N TRP A 155 2.27 2.90 27.48
CA TRP A 155 3.07 3.51 28.53
C TRP A 155 4.44 3.96 28.02
N GLN A 156 5.17 3.12 27.26
CA GLN A 156 6.47 3.45 26.68
C GLN A 156 6.41 4.70 25.78
N TRP A 157 5.27 4.88 25.10
CA TRP A 157 5.08 5.98 24.16
C TRP A 157 4.68 7.27 24.88
N LEU A 158 3.88 7.15 25.96
CA LEU A 158 3.35 8.28 26.72
C LEU A 158 4.36 8.86 27.73
N TRP A 159 5.17 8.04 28.42
CA TRP A 159 6.03 8.55 29.50
C TRP A 159 7.07 9.60 29.06
N PRO A 160 7.72 9.53 27.87
CA PRO A 160 8.67 10.56 27.46
C PRO A 160 7.97 11.90 27.30
N ILE A 161 6.73 11.89 26.82
CA ILE A 161 5.87 13.07 26.66
C ILE A 161 5.49 13.64 28.02
N LEU A 162 5.09 12.80 28.98
CA LEU A 162 4.76 13.23 30.34
C LEU A 162 5.97 13.77 31.09
N LEU A 163 7.15 13.16 30.90
CA LEU A 163 8.39 13.62 31.52
C LEU A 163 8.84 14.96 30.95
N ALA A 164 8.78 15.11 29.62
CA ALA A 164 8.98 16.37 28.91
C ALA A 164 8.09 17.47 29.52
N ALA A 165 6.78 17.24 29.57
CA ALA A 165 5.81 18.18 30.12
C ALA A 165 6.03 18.53 31.60
N LYS A 166 6.59 17.61 32.41
CA LYS A 166 6.86 17.86 33.83
C LYS A 166 8.13 18.69 34.07
N LEU A 167 9.12 18.60 33.18
CA LEU A 167 10.43 19.20 33.39
C LEU A 167 10.58 20.61 32.78
N ASP A 168 9.56 21.13 32.09
CA ASP A 168 9.52 22.48 31.47
C ASP A 168 10.73 22.81 30.56
N PHE A 169 11.47 21.80 30.08
CA PHE A 169 12.69 22.03 29.31
C PHE A 169 12.40 22.32 27.84
N ILE A 170 12.32 23.59 27.50
CA ILE A 170 11.88 24.01 26.16
C ILE A 170 12.69 23.42 25.00
N PHE A 171 14.01 23.25 25.19
CA PHE A 171 14.94 22.79 24.17
C PHE A 171 15.16 21.25 24.17
N LEU A 172 14.91 20.57 25.30
CA LEU A 172 15.15 19.13 25.39
C LEU A 172 13.99 18.32 24.83
N GLU A 173 12.74 18.80 24.92
CA GLU A 173 11.54 18.09 24.42
C GLU A 173 11.61 17.74 22.93
N VAL A 174 12.22 18.62 22.13
CA VAL A 174 12.30 18.53 20.67
C VAL A 174 13.07 17.31 20.20
N LEU A 175 14.09 16.90 20.96
CA LEU A 175 14.97 15.79 20.63
C LEU A 175 14.79 14.60 21.57
N PHE A 176 14.44 14.85 22.84
CA PHE A 176 14.33 13.82 23.86
C PHE A 176 13.25 12.79 23.50
N ILE A 177 12.06 13.25 23.09
CA ILE A 177 10.94 12.36 22.77
C ILE A 177 11.29 11.43 21.59
N PRO A 178 11.66 11.95 20.38
CA PRO A 178 12.07 11.10 19.27
C PRO A 178 13.22 10.17 19.64
N LEU A 179 14.24 10.67 20.33
CA LEU A 179 15.41 9.88 20.70
C LEU A 179 15.04 8.73 21.64
N MET A 180 14.20 8.98 22.64
CA MET A 180 13.72 7.93 23.55
C MET A 180 12.92 6.88 22.80
N HIS A 181 11.96 7.27 21.94
CA HIS A 181 11.17 6.30 21.17
C HIS A 181 12.03 5.45 20.24
N LEU A 182 13.01 6.06 19.57
CA LEU A 182 13.94 5.35 18.70
C LEU A 182 14.83 4.37 19.49
N LEU A 183 15.36 4.77 20.65
CA LEU A 183 16.22 3.93 21.50
C LEU A 183 15.48 2.78 22.19
N GLN A 184 14.17 2.91 22.42
CA GLN A 184 13.38 1.86 23.05
C GLN A 184 13.35 0.57 22.20
N TYR A 185 13.24 0.66 20.87
CA TYR A 185 13.18 -0.53 20.01
C TYR A 185 14.42 -1.45 20.12
N PRO A 186 15.67 -0.97 19.89
CA PRO A 186 16.85 -1.82 20.04
C PRO A 186 17.05 -2.30 21.49
N MET A 187 16.58 -1.55 22.49
CA MET A 187 16.56 -1.99 23.89
C MET A 187 15.62 -3.18 24.10
N PHE A 188 14.36 -3.09 23.65
CA PHE A 188 13.40 -4.20 23.75
C PHE A 188 13.80 -5.40 22.91
N MET A 189 14.40 -5.18 21.74
CA MET A 189 14.94 -6.25 20.92
C MET A 189 16.00 -7.07 21.68
N LYS A 190 16.91 -6.41 22.40
CA LYS A 190 17.90 -7.08 23.26
C LYS A 190 17.25 -7.75 24.48
N LEU A 191 16.26 -7.10 25.10
CA LEU A 191 15.57 -7.60 26.31
C LEU A 191 14.74 -8.86 26.02
N LEU A 192 14.02 -8.89 24.91
CA LEU A 192 13.12 -9.98 24.53
C LEU A 192 13.85 -11.17 23.87
N GLY A 193 15.20 -11.17 23.90
CA GLY A 193 16.02 -12.29 23.45
C GLY A 193 16.36 -12.32 21.96
N GLY A 194 16.26 -11.19 21.25
CA GLY A 194 16.70 -11.05 19.86
C GLY A 194 18.22 -10.97 19.71
N PRO A 195 18.77 -11.35 18.54
CA PRO A 195 18.07 -11.59 17.28
C PRO A 195 17.48 -13.02 17.18
N PHE A 196 16.21 -13.10 16.82
CA PHE A 196 15.54 -14.37 16.55
C PHE A 196 16.21 -15.03 15.35
N ARG A 197 16.75 -16.24 15.54
CA ARG A 197 17.38 -17.02 14.47
C ARG A 197 16.37 -17.36 13.38
N GLN A 198 16.87 -17.49 12.15
CA GLN A 198 16.14 -18.08 11.03
C GLN A 198 15.50 -19.41 11.45
N GLY A 199 14.26 -19.64 11.05
CA GLY A 199 13.54 -20.85 11.39
C GLY A 199 12.04 -20.72 11.25
N GLN A 200 11.38 -21.86 11.37
CA GLN A 200 9.93 -21.96 11.42
C GLN A 200 9.51 -22.24 12.86
N ASP A 201 8.46 -21.56 13.31
CA ASP A 201 7.94 -21.67 14.67
C ASP A 201 6.41 -21.54 14.65
N THR A 202 5.75 -21.99 15.72
CA THR A 202 4.28 -21.99 15.81
C THR A 202 3.74 -20.60 16.12
N LEU A 203 2.57 -20.30 15.56
CA LEU A 203 1.81 -19.11 15.95
C LEU A 203 1.44 -19.18 17.43
N TYR A 204 1.35 -18.01 18.07
CA TYR A 204 1.00 -17.87 19.50
C TYR A 204 2.00 -18.51 20.49
N SER A 205 3.20 -18.88 20.06
CA SER A 205 4.31 -19.15 20.96
C SER A 205 4.76 -17.86 21.68
N TRP A 206 5.50 -17.99 22.78
CA TRP A 206 6.10 -16.82 23.43
C TRP A 206 6.96 -15.99 22.46
N ARG A 207 7.70 -16.67 21.57
CA ARG A 207 8.52 -16.03 20.52
C ARG A 207 7.67 -15.24 19.54
N TYR A 208 6.52 -15.78 19.15
CA TYR A 208 5.56 -15.04 18.33
C TYR A 208 5.07 -13.76 19.02
N TYR A 209 4.76 -13.80 20.32
CA TYR A 209 4.35 -12.58 21.05
C TYR A 209 5.46 -11.55 21.16
N CYS A 210 6.71 -11.97 21.38
CA CYS A 210 7.85 -11.06 21.34
C CYS A 210 8.00 -10.41 19.96
N LEU A 211 7.87 -11.18 18.88
CA LEU A 211 7.91 -10.66 17.51
C LEU A 211 6.74 -9.70 17.23
N TRP A 212 5.53 -10.07 17.62
CA TRP A 212 4.33 -9.22 17.51
C TRP A 212 4.52 -7.89 18.24
N PHE A 213 5.07 -7.91 19.47
CA PHE A 213 5.35 -6.72 20.26
C PHE A 213 6.36 -5.82 19.55
N LEU A 214 7.48 -6.39 19.08
CA LEU A 214 8.52 -5.64 18.36
C LEU A 214 7.98 -5.04 17.06
N ARG A 215 7.18 -5.78 16.28
CA ARG A 215 6.56 -5.26 15.05
C ARG A 215 5.61 -4.10 15.35
N ARG A 216 4.83 -4.21 16.43
CA ARG A 216 3.94 -3.12 16.86
C ARG A 216 4.74 -1.89 17.30
N GLN A 217 5.83 -2.10 18.04
CA GLN A 217 6.73 -1.02 18.44
C GLN A 217 7.39 -0.35 17.22
N TRP A 218 7.85 -1.13 16.24
CA TRP A 218 8.39 -0.60 14.99
C TRP A 218 7.36 0.28 14.26
N SER A 219 6.12 -0.21 14.14
CA SER A 219 5.02 0.54 13.53
C SER A 219 4.72 1.87 14.24
N LEU A 220 4.86 1.94 15.56
CA LEU A 220 4.69 3.19 16.32
C LEU A 220 5.85 4.18 16.09
N ASN A 221 7.04 3.66 15.77
CA ASN A 221 8.22 4.47 15.49
C ASN A 221 8.29 4.96 14.03
N THR A 222 7.45 4.45 13.12
CA THR A 222 7.43 4.82 11.69
C THR A 222 7.43 6.33 11.47
N TYR A 223 6.68 7.09 12.29
CA TYR A 223 6.68 8.55 12.22
C TYR A 223 8.07 9.14 12.43
N TRP A 224 8.78 8.71 13.49
CA TRP A 224 10.13 9.17 13.79
C TRP A 224 11.16 8.70 12.74
N LEU A 225 11.02 7.47 12.26
CA LEU A 225 11.89 6.92 11.22
C LEU A 225 11.77 7.69 9.90
N GLY A 226 10.57 8.20 9.59
CA GLY A 226 10.30 9.02 8.40
C GLY A 226 11.25 10.23 8.27
N HIS A 227 11.69 10.82 9.38
CA HIS A 227 12.64 11.95 9.36
C HIS A 227 14.09 11.53 9.08
N LEU A 228 14.43 10.25 9.27
CA LEU A 228 15.79 9.74 9.06
C LEU A 228 15.98 9.13 7.67
N LEU A 229 14.91 8.87 6.92
CA LEU A 229 14.96 8.24 5.60
C LEU A 229 15.93 8.96 4.64
N GLY A 230 16.72 8.17 3.92
CA GLY A 230 17.74 8.67 3.00
C GLY A 230 18.97 9.30 3.65
N THR A 231 19.13 9.22 4.97
CA THR A 231 20.31 9.75 5.69
C THR A 231 21.25 8.64 6.20
N PRO A 232 22.54 8.95 6.40
CA PRO A 232 23.46 8.04 7.08
C PRO A 232 23.02 7.68 8.51
N PHE A 233 22.25 8.54 9.17
CA PHE A 233 21.75 8.31 10.53
C PHE A 233 20.76 7.15 10.58
N TYR A 234 19.96 6.96 9.53
CA TYR A 234 19.07 5.81 9.44
C TYR A 234 19.84 4.50 9.29
N ASN A 235 20.93 4.50 8.52
CA ASN A 235 21.80 3.33 8.40
C ASN A 235 22.43 2.97 9.75
N ILE A 236 22.86 3.96 10.52
CA ILE A 236 23.36 3.75 11.90
C ILE A 236 22.26 3.14 12.77
N TYR A 237 21.04 3.68 12.70
CA TYR A 237 19.90 3.15 13.45
C TYR A 237 19.60 1.69 13.10
N LEU A 238 19.53 1.35 11.81
CA LEU A 238 19.31 -0.03 11.36
C LEU A 238 20.40 -0.99 11.84
N ARG A 239 21.67 -0.56 11.83
CA ARG A 239 22.79 -1.34 12.40
C ARG A 239 22.63 -1.55 13.92
N LEU A 240 22.14 -0.56 14.66
CA LEU A 240 21.80 -0.71 16.08
C LEU A 240 20.65 -1.72 16.30
N CYS A 241 19.74 -1.83 15.32
CA CYS A 241 18.68 -2.84 15.26
C CYS A 241 19.15 -4.21 14.73
N GLY A 242 20.45 -4.39 14.50
CA GLY A 242 21.04 -5.67 14.09
C GLY A 242 21.13 -5.91 12.58
N ALA A 243 20.75 -4.94 11.74
CA ALA A 243 20.91 -5.05 10.29
C ALA A 243 22.39 -4.90 9.87
N CYS A 244 22.81 -5.62 8.83
CA CYS A 244 24.09 -5.40 8.18
C CYS A 244 23.90 -4.43 7.00
N ILE A 245 24.18 -3.15 7.21
CA ILE A 245 24.03 -2.11 6.17
C ILE A 245 25.40 -1.64 5.71
N GLY A 246 25.64 -1.71 4.40
CA GLY A 246 26.84 -1.20 3.73
C GLY A 246 27.02 0.32 3.85
N ASN A 247 28.10 0.81 3.26
CA ASN A 247 28.43 2.22 3.17
C ASN A 247 27.70 2.87 1.99
N ARG A 248 27.37 4.17 2.12
CA ARG A 248 26.72 4.96 1.05
C ARG A 248 25.39 4.36 0.55
N THR A 249 24.74 3.53 1.36
CA THR A 249 23.40 3.00 1.10
C THR A 249 22.35 4.07 1.37
N HIS A 250 21.35 4.17 0.50
CA HIS A 250 20.22 5.09 0.63
C HIS A 250 18.93 4.31 0.81
N ILE A 251 18.28 4.44 1.97
CA ILE A 251 17.06 3.67 2.28
C ILE A 251 15.92 4.65 2.56
N TYR A 252 14.88 4.61 1.72
CA TYR A 252 13.69 5.46 1.80
C TYR A 252 12.43 4.71 2.23
N SER A 253 12.59 3.52 2.83
CA SER A 253 11.48 2.74 3.37
C SER A 253 11.66 2.44 4.85
N SER A 254 10.56 2.56 5.59
CA SER A 254 10.42 2.09 6.97
C SER A 254 9.66 0.76 7.07
N GLN A 255 9.22 0.17 5.96
CA GLN A 255 8.43 -1.06 5.93
C GLN A 255 9.33 -2.30 6.04
N ILE A 256 9.93 -2.47 7.21
CA ILE A 256 10.89 -3.53 7.54
C ILE A 256 10.35 -4.33 8.74
N ASP A 257 10.03 -5.61 8.53
CA ASP A 257 9.44 -6.43 9.59
C ASP A 257 10.47 -6.92 10.63
N ALA A 258 11.69 -7.24 10.18
CA ALA A 258 12.76 -7.78 11.01
C ALA A 258 14.14 -7.23 10.58
N PRO A 259 14.55 -6.04 11.05
CA PRO A 259 15.81 -5.41 10.68
C PRO A 259 17.04 -6.30 10.91
N TRP A 260 17.03 -7.16 11.94
CA TRP A 260 18.15 -8.06 12.26
C TRP A 260 18.36 -9.22 11.27
N LEU A 261 17.47 -9.39 10.29
CA LEU A 261 17.59 -10.39 9.20
C LEU A 261 17.89 -9.72 7.85
N LEU A 262 18.25 -8.45 7.86
CA LEU A 262 18.48 -7.65 6.67
C LEU A 262 19.98 -7.43 6.44
N GLU A 263 20.45 -7.83 5.25
CA GLU A 263 21.78 -7.54 4.75
C GLU A 263 21.66 -6.70 3.47
N ILE A 264 22.28 -5.53 3.45
CA ILE A 264 22.31 -4.62 2.29
C ILE A 264 23.75 -4.20 2.02
N GLY A 265 24.20 -4.38 0.78
CA GLY A 265 25.54 -4.02 0.31
C GLY A 265 25.81 -2.51 0.20
N ASP A 266 27.02 -2.20 -0.22
CA ASP A 266 27.49 -0.82 -0.41
C ASP A 266 26.79 -0.17 -1.62
N ASP A 267 26.65 1.16 -1.60
CA ASP A 267 26.18 1.94 -2.76
C ASP A 267 24.80 1.52 -3.30
N THR A 268 23.97 0.91 -2.45
CA THR A 268 22.64 0.40 -2.81
C THR A 268 21.54 1.43 -2.49
N TYR A 269 20.59 1.57 -3.41
CA TYR A 269 19.40 2.41 -3.27
C TYR A 269 18.15 1.55 -3.04
N ILE A 270 17.39 1.89 -2.00
CA ILE A 270 16.07 1.33 -1.70
C ILE A 270 15.06 2.47 -1.76
N GLY A 271 14.13 2.37 -2.71
CA GLY A 271 13.09 3.35 -2.97
C GLY A 271 12.06 3.50 -1.86
N VAL A 272 11.16 4.46 -2.08
CA VAL A 272 10.05 4.77 -1.18
C VAL A 272 9.05 3.60 -1.16
N GLU A 273 8.47 3.32 0.00
CA GLU A 273 7.42 2.30 0.18
C GLU A 273 7.83 0.88 -0.26
N VAL A 274 9.13 0.55 -0.27
CA VAL A 274 9.59 -0.83 -0.50
C VAL A 274 9.30 -1.68 0.72
N ILE A 275 8.60 -2.80 0.55
CA ILE A 275 8.30 -3.76 1.61
C ILE A 275 9.43 -4.77 1.70
N LEU A 276 10.14 -4.79 2.84
CA LEU A 276 11.16 -5.78 3.18
C LEU A 276 10.57 -6.77 4.18
N SER A 277 9.92 -7.83 3.68
CA SER A 277 9.21 -8.80 4.50
C SER A 277 10.00 -10.08 4.72
N SER A 278 10.68 -10.13 5.87
CA SER A 278 11.42 -11.30 6.36
C SER A 278 10.52 -12.38 6.95
N LEU A 279 9.20 -12.21 6.96
CA LEU A 279 8.26 -13.06 7.67
C LEU A 279 7.23 -13.63 6.69
N THR A 280 7.11 -14.95 6.64
CA THR A 280 6.01 -15.62 5.93
C THR A 280 5.14 -16.39 6.89
N TYR A 281 3.86 -16.47 6.57
CA TYR A 281 2.88 -17.22 7.34
C TYR A 281 2.39 -18.39 6.50
N HIS A 282 2.52 -19.59 7.05
CA HIS A 282 2.02 -20.81 6.43
C HIS A 282 1.28 -21.62 7.48
N ASP A 283 -0.02 -21.83 7.23
CA ASP A 283 -0.94 -22.51 8.13
C ASP A 283 -0.89 -21.95 9.56
N ARG A 284 -0.44 -22.76 10.52
CA ARG A 284 -0.34 -22.45 11.95
C ARG A 284 1.08 -22.06 12.38
N THR A 285 1.95 -21.76 11.42
CA THR A 285 3.35 -21.45 11.66
C THR A 285 3.75 -20.15 10.97
N TYR A 286 4.81 -19.54 11.48
CA TYR A 286 5.50 -18.46 10.79
C TYR A 286 6.94 -18.87 10.53
N ALA A 287 7.51 -18.38 9.44
CA ALA A 287 8.90 -18.60 9.08
C ALA A 287 9.63 -17.27 8.93
N LEU A 288 10.80 -17.18 9.57
CA LEU A 288 11.71 -16.05 9.47
C LEU A 288 12.77 -16.32 8.40
N HIS A 289 12.99 -15.34 7.55
CA HIS A 289 13.85 -15.39 6.37
C HIS A 289 14.77 -14.18 6.32
N GLU A 290 16.02 -14.43 5.95
CA GLU A 290 16.96 -13.37 5.63
C GLU A 290 16.61 -12.75 4.28
N ILE A 291 16.84 -11.44 4.19
CA ILE A 291 16.79 -10.68 2.95
C ILE A 291 18.20 -10.16 2.72
N ARG A 292 18.83 -10.63 1.63
CA ARG A 292 20.17 -10.22 1.24
C ARG A 292 20.10 -9.44 -0.07
N ILE A 293 20.58 -8.21 -0.03
CA ILE A 293 20.66 -7.32 -1.17
C ILE A 293 22.13 -6.97 -1.38
N GLY A 294 22.66 -7.28 -2.56
CA GLY A 294 24.04 -6.97 -2.94
C GLY A 294 24.35 -5.47 -2.99
N SER A 295 25.56 -5.16 -3.42
CA SER A 295 26.06 -3.81 -3.64
C SER A 295 25.61 -3.27 -5.00
N HIS A 296 25.54 -1.95 -5.15
CA HIS A 296 25.14 -1.30 -6.41
C HIS A 296 23.75 -1.70 -6.93
N CYS A 297 22.86 -2.09 -6.02
CA CYS A 297 21.49 -2.42 -6.36
C CYS A 297 20.61 -1.16 -6.37
N SER A 298 19.62 -1.12 -7.24
CA SER A 298 18.58 -0.08 -7.22
C SER A 298 17.21 -0.75 -7.20
N ILE A 299 16.50 -0.58 -6.08
CA ILE A 299 15.17 -1.14 -5.87
C ILE A 299 14.16 0.00 -6.00
N GLY A 300 13.32 -0.08 -7.02
CA GLY A 300 12.27 0.91 -7.32
C GLY A 300 11.20 0.98 -6.23
N ALA A 301 10.44 2.07 -6.24
CA ALA A 301 9.39 2.30 -5.25
C ALA A 301 8.32 1.19 -5.27
N ARG A 302 7.75 0.88 -4.10
CA ARG A 302 6.71 -0.15 -3.93
C ARG A 302 7.08 -1.57 -4.36
N CYS A 303 8.38 -1.88 -4.45
CA CYS A 303 8.78 -3.27 -4.59
C CYS A 303 8.46 -4.05 -3.31
N VAL A 304 8.15 -5.34 -3.47
CA VAL A 304 7.95 -6.25 -2.34
C VAL A 304 9.02 -7.32 -2.41
N LEU A 305 9.94 -7.31 -1.45
CA LEU A 305 10.96 -8.35 -1.31
C LEU A 305 10.50 -9.29 -0.20
N HIS A 306 10.22 -10.54 -0.56
CA HIS A 306 9.76 -11.55 0.38
C HIS A 306 10.30 -12.94 0.01
N ASP A 307 10.17 -13.91 0.92
CA ASP A 307 10.53 -15.31 0.67
C ASP A 307 11.99 -15.54 0.24
N ARG A 308 12.93 -15.30 1.17
CA ARG A 308 14.37 -15.60 1.04
C ARG A 308 15.05 -14.95 -0.16
N VAL A 309 14.91 -13.64 -0.28
CA VAL A 309 15.55 -12.88 -1.34
C VAL A 309 17.09 -12.89 -1.17
N ASP A 310 17.80 -13.32 -2.22
CA ASP A 310 19.27 -13.17 -2.39
C ASP A 310 19.52 -12.45 -3.72
N MET A 311 19.56 -11.10 -3.68
CA MET A 311 19.95 -10.29 -4.83
C MET A 311 21.47 -10.14 -4.87
N ARG A 312 22.07 -10.50 -6.01
CA ARG A 312 23.49 -10.22 -6.28
C ARG A 312 23.72 -8.73 -6.55
N ASP A 313 24.99 -8.36 -6.66
CA ASP A 313 25.39 -6.98 -6.96
C ASP A 313 24.85 -6.53 -8.33
N HIS A 314 24.67 -5.22 -8.52
CA HIS A 314 24.20 -4.61 -9.78
C HIS A 314 22.81 -5.09 -10.25
N VAL A 315 21.87 -5.29 -9.32
CA VAL A 315 20.48 -5.61 -9.65
C VAL A 315 19.62 -4.34 -9.69
N LEU A 316 18.90 -4.14 -10.79
CA LEU A 316 17.84 -3.14 -10.91
C LEU A 316 16.48 -3.82 -10.82
N SER A 317 15.68 -3.44 -9.82
CA SER A 317 14.27 -3.80 -9.74
C SER A 317 13.42 -2.59 -10.08
N GLU A 318 12.58 -2.70 -11.10
CA GLU A 318 11.66 -1.63 -11.46
C GLU A 318 10.57 -1.45 -10.39
N PRO A 319 9.93 -0.26 -10.30
CA PRO A 319 8.85 -0.03 -9.35
C PRO A 319 7.72 -1.06 -9.47
N LEU A 320 7.00 -1.28 -8.37
CA LEU A 320 5.86 -2.19 -8.28
C LEU A 320 6.19 -3.66 -8.65
N THR A 321 7.42 -4.11 -8.38
CA THR A 321 7.88 -5.48 -8.65
C THR A 321 7.86 -6.32 -7.38
N ALA A 322 7.33 -7.54 -7.47
CA ALA A 322 7.46 -8.55 -6.43
C ALA A 322 8.73 -9.40 -6.69
N VAL A 323 9.60 -9.49 -5.70
CA VAL A 323 10.88 -10.19 -5.78
C VAL A 323 10.92 -11.31 -4.75
N THR A 324 11.24 -12.52 -5.23
CA THR A 324 11.44 -13.72 -4.42
C THR A 324 12.65 -14.51 -4.89
N GLY A 325 13.26 -15.28 -3.98
CA GLY A 325 14.38 -16.15 -4.30
C GLY A 325 15.66 -15.43 -4.72
N ARG A 326 16.48 -16.10 -5.54
CA ARG A 326 17.81 -15.62 -5.92
C ARG A 326 17.78 -14.86 -7.24
N ILE A 327 18.24 -13.61 -7.24
CA ILE A 327 18.37 -12.78 -8.44
C ILE A 327 19.84 -12.60 -8.79
N LEU A 328 20.17 -12.84 -10.06
CA LEU A 328 21.51 -12.61 -10.60
C LEU A 328 21.61 -11.17 -11.13
N GLY A 329 22.77 -10.55 -10.91
CA GLY A 329 23.07 -9.20 -11.43
C GLY A 329 23.22 -9.21 -12.94
N MET A 330 22.90 -8.08 -13.57
CA MET A 330 23.17 -7.86 -14.99
C MET A 330 24.33 -6.86 -15.14
N HIS A 331 25.46 -7.36 -15.68
CA HIS A 331 26.67 -6.62 -16.03
C HIS A 331 27.37 -5.80 -14.92
N GLU A 332 28.71 -5.89 -14.92
CA GLU A 332 29.58 -5.07 -14.08
C GLU A 332 29.63 -3.63 -14.63
N GLY A 333 29.11 -2.68 -13.87
CA GLY A 333 29.27 -1.24 -14.14
C GLY A 333 29.94 -0.57 -12.95
N GLU A 334 30.93 0.29 -13.20
CA GLU A 334 31.56 1.04 -12.11
C GLU A 334 30.58 2.04 -11.48
N SER A 335 30.55 2.06 -10.14
CA SER A 335 29.75 3.02 -9.39
C SER A 335 30.22 4.45 -9.61
N SER A 336 29.28 5.35 -9.88
CA SER A 336 29.53 6.79 -9.95
C SER A 336 29.18 7.53 -8.65
N LEU A 337 28.86 6.80 -7.57
CA LEU A 337 28.47 7.36 -6.28
C LEU A 337 29.69 7.91 -5.53
N CYS A 338 29.78 9.23 -5.46
CA CYS A 338 30.66 9.90 -4.51
C CYS A 338 30.13 9.71 -3.09
N ALA A 339 31.00 9.59 -2.09
CA ALA A 339 30.59 9.60 -0.69
C ALA A 339 29.97 10.96 -0.30
N LEU A 340 28.99 10.94 0.60
CA LEU A 340 28.48 12.15 1.24
C LEU A 340 29.62 12.90 1.92
N SER A 341 29.74 14.20 1.64
CA SER A 341 30.66 15.05 2.38
C SER A 341 30.17 15.30 3.80
N ARG A 342 31.08 15.67 4.71
CA ARG A 342 30.72 16.04 6.08
C ARG A 342 29.68 17.16 6.12
N ASP A 343 29.78 18.11 5.20
CA ASP A 343 28.86 19.25 5.09
C ASP A 343 27.46 18.82 4.66
N GLN A 344 27.35 17.81 3.80
CA GLN A 344 26.06 17.27 3.38
C GLN A 344 25.36 16.50 4.50
N SER A 345 26.09 15.68 5.25
CA SER A 345 25.52 15.02 6.44
C SER A 345 25.15 16.03 7.54
N LEU A 346 25.95 17.09 7.71
CA LEU A 346 25.63 18.18 8.63
C LEU A 346 24.37 18.94 8.17
N PHE A 347 24.24 19.22 6.87
CA PHE A 347 23.04 19.84 6.30
C PHE A 347 21.79 19.00 6.59
N GLN A 348 21.87 17.67 6.39
CA GLN A 348 20.76 16.78 6.70
C GLN A 348 20.36 16.85 8.18
N LEU A 349 21.34 16.81 9.09
CA LEU A 349 21.11 16.93 10.53
C LEU A 349 20.45 18.28 10.89
N VAL A 350 20.98 19.39 10.38
CA VAL A 350 20.45 20.73 10.64
C VAL A 350 19.03 20.87 10.12
N ALA A 351 18.71 20.34 8.94
CA ALA A 351 17.37 20.36 8.39
C ALA A 351 16.37 19.56 9.25
N ILE A 352 16.76 18.37 9.75
CA ILE A 352 15.94 17.57 10.67
C ILE A 352 15.68 18.35 11.97
N LEU A 353 16.72 18.94 12.56
CA LEU A 353 16.60 19.75 13.78
C LEU A 353 15.74 21.00 13.58
N ALA A 354 15.79 21.62 12.41
CA ALA A 354 14.96 22.75 12.06
C ALA A 354 13.47 22.35 12.01
N MET A 355 13.14 21.23 11.35
CA MET A 355 11.74 20.73 11.30
C MET A 355 11.20 20.42 12.70
N ALA A 356 12.00 19.75 13.53
CA ALA A 356 11.60 19.44 14.90
C ALA A 356 11.37 20.72 15.73
N SER A 357 12.23 21.73 15.55
CA SER A 357 12.13 23.02 16.24
C SER A 357 10.89 23.81 15.82
N ILE A 358 10.53 23.78 14.54
CA ILE A 358 9.29 24.39 14.01
C ILE A 358 8.06 23.72 14.66
N HIS A 359 8.01 22.39 14.68
CA HIS A 359 6.91 21.66 15.31
C HIS A 359 6.78 21.99 16.79
N ALA A 360 7.89 22.00 17.52
CA ALA A 360 7.90 22.33 18.94
C ALA A 360 7.39 23.76 19.21
N PHE A 361 7.76 24.72 18.36
CA PHE A 361 7.27 26.09 18.45
C PHE A 361 5.75 26.16 18.22
N ILE A 362 5.24 25.48 17.18
CA ILE A 362 3.80 25.44 16.89
C ILE A 362 3.04 24.80 18.05
N ILE A 363 3.51 23.68 18.58
CA ILE A 363 2.86 22.99 19.72
C ILE A 363 2.78 23.91 20.94
N LYS A 364 3.84 24.67 21.23
CA LYS A 364 3.84 25.64 22.34
C LYS A 364 2.89 26.80 22.12
N LEU A 365 2.85 27.33 20.90
CA LEU A 365 1.91 28.38 20.54
C LEU A 365 0.46 27.89 20.69
N SER A 366 0.17 26.68 20.19
CA SER A 366 -1.12 26.01 20.34
C SER A 366 -1.52 25.86 21.82
N TRP A 367 -0.60 25.37 22.65
CA TRP A 367 -0.84 25.20 24.09
C TRP A 367 -1.09 26.55 24.77
N SER A 368 -0.27 27.56 24.48
CA SER A 368 -0.44 28.92 25.02
C SER A 368 -1.77 29.56 24.64
N ALA A 369 -2.35 29.20 23.49
CA ALA A 369 -3.66 29.71 23.06
C ALA A 369 -4.83 29.00 23.77
N ALA A 370 -4.65 27.75 24.17
CA ALA A 370 -5.74 26.90 24.65
C ALA A 370 -5.65 26.49 26.13
N TYR A 371 -4.56 26.81 26.85
CA TYR A 371 -4.33 26.31 28.21
C TYR A 371 -5.37 26.74 29.25
N TRP A 372 -6.05 27.87 29.00
CA TRP A 372 -7.09 28.40 29.89
C TRP A 372 -8.40 27.58 29.83
N LEU A 373 -8.55 26.73 28.82
CA LEU A 373 -9.72 25.89 28.62
C LEU A 373 -9.59 24.57 29.38
N PRO A 374 -10.71 23.92 29.72
CA PRO A 374 -10.71 22.55 30.21
C PRO A 374 -9.98 21.61 29.24
N LEU A 375 -9.29 20.58 29.76
CA LEU A 375 -8.45 19.66 28.98
C LEU A 375 -9.19 19.03 27.78
N CYS A 376 -10.49 18.75 27.94
CA CYS A 376 -11.34 18.19 26.89
C CYS A 376 -11.52 19.11 25.68
N LEU A 377 -11.35 20.43 25.85
CA LEU A 377 -11.40 21.42 24.79
C LEU A 377 -10.01 21.86 24.35
N SER A 378 -9.05 21.93 25.28
CA SER A 378 -7.71 22.40 24.96
C SER A 378 -6.98 21.46 23.98
N LEU A 379 -7.09 20.14 24.14
CA LEU A 379 -6.42 19.17 23.28
C LEU A 379 -6.92 19.22 21.82
N PRO A 380 -8.24 19.17 21.52
CA PRO A 380 -8.73 19.34 20.14
C PRO A 380 -8.36 20.68 19.52
N ILE A 381 -8.40 21.77 20.29
CA ILE A 381 -8.02 23.10 19.79
C ILE A 381 -6.52 23.15 19.49
N CYS A 382 -5.68 22.58 20.35
CA CYS A 382 -4.25 22.49 20.09
C CYS A 382 -3.95 21.70 18.82
N TRP A 383 -4.64 20.58 18.63
CA TRP A 383 -4.54 19.75 17.43
C TRP A 383 -4.96 20.52 16.17
N PHE A 384 -6.06 21.25 16.23
CA PHE A 384 -6.54 22.08 15.13
C PHE A 384 -5.53 23.17 14.76
N ILE A 385 -5.04 23.94 15.75
CA ILE A 385 -4.04 24.99 15.52
C ILE A 385 -2.75 24.37 14.94
N TRP A 386 -2.29 23.26 15.50
CA TRP A 386 -1.09 22.57 15.00
C TRP A 386 -1.26 22.08 13.56
N SER A 387 -2.41 21.52 13.22
CA SER A 387 -2.70 21.03 11.87
C SER A 387 -2.73 22.17 10.85
N VAL A 388 -3.46 23.26 11.14
CA VAL A 388 -3.59 24.40 10.22
C VAL A 388 -2.28 25.16 10.07
N LEU A 389 -1.62 25.50 11.18
CA LEU A 389 -0.37 26.24 11.15
C LEU A 389 0.77 25.39 10.57
N GLY A 390 0.85 24.11 10.94
CA GLY A 390 1.81 23.16 10.41
C GLY A 390 1.67 22.97 8.90
N ALA A 391 0.45 22.77 8.40
CA ALA A 391 0.19 22.67 6.97
C ALA A 391 0.58 23.96 6.23
N SER A 392 0.24 25.12 6.79
CA SER A 392 0.60 26.43 6.21
C SER A 392 2.11 26.63 6.13
N VAL A 393 2.82 26.33 7.23
CA VAL A 393 4.30 26.44 7.27
C VAL A 393 4.94 25.44 6.30
N GLY A 394 4.48 24.19 6.26
CA GLY A 394 4.98 23.19 5.32
C GLY A 394 4.84 23.64 3.86
N LEU A 395 3.68 24.20 3.48
CA LEU A 395 3.45 24.73 2.13
C LEU A 395 4.32 25.96 1.82
N LEU A 396 4.52 26.86 2.79
CA LEU A 396 5.42 28.01 2.63
C LEU A 396 6.87 27.58 2.41
N ILE A 397 7.36 26.59 3.17
CA ILE A 397 8.70 26.04 3.01
C ILE A 397 8.82 25.40 1.62
N LEU A 398 7.84 24.58 1.20
CA LEU A 398 7.85 23.97 -0.13
C LEU A 398 7.85 25.00 -1.26
N ARG A 399 7.21 26.16 -1.08
CA ARG A 399 7.15 27.22 -2.10
C ARG A 399 8.43 28.04 -2.19
N PHE A 400 8.98 28.45 -1.04
CA PHE A 400 10.02 29.48 -1.00
C PHE A 400 11.43 28.93 -0.76
N ILE A 401 11.55 27.73 -0.19
CA ILE A 401 12.85 27.12 0.14
C ILE A 401 13.21 26.03 -0.87
N VAL A 402 12.24 25.19 -1.24
CA VAL A 402 12.46 24.13 -2.24
C VAL A 402 12.20 24.71 -3.63
N GLY A 403 13.27 24.93 -4.39
CA GLY A 403 13.20 25.54 -5.72
C GLY A 403 12.54 24.66 -6.80
N HIS A 404 12.59 25.15 -8.04
CA HIS A 404 12.18 24.40 -9.22
C HIS A 404 13.31 23.51 -9.73
N ILE A 405 12.95 22.40 -10.38
CA ILE A 405 13.89 21.46 -11.00
C ILE A 405 13.92 21.67 -12.51
N GLN A 406 15.10 21.56 -13.14
CA GLN A 406 15.22 21.53 -14.60
C GLN A 406 14.78 20.17 -15.16
N ASP A 407 13.94 20.20 -16.20
CA ASP A 407 13.47 19.00 -16.89
C ASP A 407 14.63 18.32 -17.65
N ASN A 408 14.63 16.98 -17.69
CA ASN A 408 15.55 16.15 -18.49
C ASN A 408 17.04 16.22 -18.06
N PHE A 409 17.33 16.04 -16.78
CA PHE A 409 18.70 16.02 -16.26
C PHE A 409 18.96 14.86 -15.30
N SER A 410 20.23 14.46 -15.21
CA SER A 410 20.74 13.44 -14.29
C SER A 410 21.64 14.04 -13.21
N TYR A 411 21.41 13.68 -11.96
CA TYR A 411 22.23 14.09 -10.81
C TYR A 411 22.72 12.85 -10.05
N SER A 412 23.90 12.92 -9.44
CA SER A 412 24.29 11.92 -8.44
C SER A 412 23.37 12.01 -7.21
N LEU A 413 23.03 10.87 -6.58
CA LEU A 413 22.27 10.83 -5.33
C LEU A 413 22.92 11.67 -4.21
N ASN A 414 24.24 11.81 -4.23
CA ASN A 414 24.99 12.59 -3.23
C ASN A 414 25.30 14.01 -3.69
N SER A 415 24.54 14.55 -4.64
CA SER A 415 24.67 15.95 -5.06
C SER A 415 23.90 16.90 -4.14
N TRP A 416 24.34 18.15 -4.04
CA TRP A 416 23.60 19.22 -3.36
C TRP A 416 22.22 19.44 -3.98
N GLN A 417 22.11 19.29 -5.31
CA GLN A 417 20.86 19.39 -6.04
C GLN A 417 19.86 18.33 -5.57
N PHE A 418 20.27 17.06 -5.50
CA PHE A 418 19.40 15.99 -4.99
C PHE A 418 18.98 16.24 -3.54
N LEU A 419 19.92 16.63 -2.69
CA LEU A 419 19.67 16.92 -1.28
C LEU A 419 18.66 18.05 -1.08
N CYS A 420 18.83 19.17 -1.77
CA CYS A 420 17.93 20.33 -1.65
C CYS A 420 16.57 20.13 -2.32
N GLN A 421 16.51 19.38 -3.43
CA GLN A 421 15.31 19.32 -4.26
C GLN A 421 14.42 18.10 -3.99
N PHE A 422 15.02 16.95 -3.69
CA PHE A 422 14.29 15.69 -3.48
C PHE A 422 14.32 15.24 -2.02
N TRP A 423 15.49 15.18 -1.39
CA TRP A 423 15.58 14.74 0.00
C TRP A 423 14.93 15.74 0.96
N LEU A 424 15.25 17.04 0.85
CA LEU A 424 14.65 18.08 1.70
C LEU A 424 13.14 18.17 1.47
N ARG A 425 12.68 18.05 0.22
CA ARG A 425 11.25 17.95 -0.12
C ARG A 425 10.61 16.77 0.61
N HIS A 426 11.20 15.58 0.50
CA HIS A 426 10.73 14.38 1.19
C HIS A 426 10.68 14.59 2.71
N LEU A 427 11.72 15.19 3.31
CA LEU A 427 11.75 15.50 4.74
C LEU A 427 10.59 16.43 5.12
N ILE A 428 10.34 17.50 4.35
CA ILE A 428 9.25 18.44 4.63
C ILE A 428 7.89 17.75 4.47
N THR A 429 7.66 17.04 3.37
CA THR A 429 6.39 16.34 3.13
C THR A 429 6.13 15.29 4.19
N SER A 430 7.14 14.51 4.59
CA SER A 430 7.01 13.50 5.65
C SER A 430 6.79 14.14 7.02
N SER A 431 7.48 15.26 7.32
CA SER A 431 7.35 15.94 8.61
C SER A 431 6.00 16.61 8.81
N PHE A 432 5.40 17.16 7.75
CA PHE A 432 4.11 17.84 7.81
C PHE A 432 2.96 16.99 7.27
N ALA A 433 3.21 15.73 6.87
CA ALA A 433 2.20 14.84 6.32
C ALA A 433 0.93 14.77 7.18
N PRO A 434 0.99 14.58 8.52
CA PRO A 434 -0.23 14.53 9.33
C PRO A 434 -1.00 15.86 9.36
N CYS A 435 -0.30 16.99 9.30
CA CYS A 435 -0.94 18.31 9.22
C CYS A 435 -1.62 18.51 7.86
N LEU A 436 -0.92 18.14 6.78
CA LEU A 436 -1.37 18.30 5.40
C LEU A 436 -2.54 17.38 5.08
N SER A 437 -2.48 16.11 5.51
CA SER A 437 -3.56 15.14 5.33
C SER A 437 -4.82 15.59 6.05
N THR A 438 -4.68 16.02 7.31
CA THR A 438 -5.81 16.51 8.11
C THR A 438 -6.47 17.75 7.50
N ALA A 439 -5.69 18.59 6.81
CA ALA A 439 -6.20 19.83 6.22
C ALA A 439 -6.80 19.66 4.81
N PHE A 440 -6.29 18.71 4.01
CA PHE A 440 -6.51 18.71 2.56
C PHE A 440 -6.89 17.37 1.91
N ASP A 441 -6.89 16.25 2.63
CA ASP A 441 -7.37 14.97 2.07
C ASP A 441 -8.91 14.95 1.94
N GLU A 442 -9.45 13.92 1.26
CA GLU A 442 -10.89 13.71 1.02
C GLU A 442 -11.55 14.69 0.05
N PHE A 443 -11.10 14.72 -1.22
CA PHE A 443 -11.74 15.47 -2.32
C PHE A 443 -11.93 16.97 -2.03
N ASN A 444 -10.96 17.56 -1.32
CA ASN A 444 -11.01 18.96 -0.95
C ASN A 444 -10.89 19.87 -2.19
N SER A 445 -11.85 20.79 -2.35
CA SER A 445 -11.91 21.74 -3.47
C SER A 445 -10.75 22.76 -3.50
N PHE A 446 -10.05 22.96 -2.38
CA PHE A 446 -8.89 23.86 -2.31
C PHE A 446 -7.60 23.22 -2.85
N THR A 447 -7.53 21.88 -2.94
CA THR A 447 -6.31 21.16 -3.32
C THR A 447 -5.74 21.58 -4.69
N PRO A 448 -6.53 21.65 -5.78
CA PRO A 448 -6.05 22.14 -7.07
C PRO A 448 -5.52 23.59 -7.02
N PHE A 449 -6.14 24.45 -6.21
CA PHE A 449 -5.70 25.84 -6.06
C PHE A 449 -4.32 25.92 -5.40
N ILE A 450 -4.08 25.13 -4.35
CA ILE A 450 -2.80 25.11 -3.64
C ILE A 450 -1.68 24.58 -4.54
N LEU A 451 -1.94 23.50 -5.27
CA LEU A 451 -0.97 22.95 -6.22
C LEU A 451 -0.60 23.95 -7.33
N ARG A 452 -1.57 24.71 -7.86
CA ARG A 452 -1.28 25.82 -8.77
C ARG A 452 -0.42 26.90 -8.12
N TRP A 453 -0.74 27.29 -6.90
CA TRP A 453 0.04 28.28 -6.16
C TRP A 453 1.48 27.81 -5.90
N LEU A 454 1.68 26.50 -5.69
CA LEU A 454 3.01 25.88 -5.61
C LEU A 454 3.76 25.88 -6.96
N GLY A 455 3.04 25.96 -8.08
CA GLY A 455 3.61 26.07 -9.43
C GLY A 455 3.28 24.90 -10.37
N ALA A 456 2.34 24.02 -10.00
CA ALA A 456 1.86 22.96 -10.89
C ALA A 456 0.91 23.51 -11.94
N SER A 457 0.94 22.92 -13.14
CA SER A 457 0.03 23.29 -14.23
C SER A 457 -1.25 22.47 -14.11
N ILE A 458 -2.27 23.05 -13.47
CA ILE A 458 -3.54 22.38 -13.23
C ILE A 458 -4.69 23.19 -13.81
N GLU A 459 -5.42 22.59 -14.75
CA GLU A 459 -6.58 23.25 -15.36
C GLU A 459 -7.70 23.47 -14.33
N PRO A 460 -8.39 24.61 -14.36
CA PRO A 460 -9.53 24.85 -13.49
C PRO A 460 -10.73 24.02 -13.99
N ASN A 461 -11.23 23.13 -13.11
CA ASN A 461 -12.55 22.46 -13.10
C ASN A 461 -12.46 20.93 -13.09
N ASP A 462 -13.37 20.33 -12.31
CA ASP A 462 -13.68 18.89 -12.27
C ASP A 462 -12.46 17.97 -12.02
N ILE A 463 -11.57 18.39 -11.11
CA ILE A 463 -10.45 17.55 -10.66
C ILE A 463 -10.75 17.02 -9.26
N GLU A 464 -10.74 15.70 -9.14
CA GLU A 464 -10.99 14.99 -7.91
C GLU A 464 -9.69 14.35 -7.42
N ILE A 465 -9.21 14.75 -6.23
CA ILE A 465 -7.98 14.21 -5.65
C ILE A 465 -8.33 13.61 -4.29
N ALA A 466 -8.16 12.29 -4.17
CA ALA A 466 -8.42 11.59 -2.92
C ALA A 466 -7.37 11.91 -1.85
N HIS A 467 -6.08 11.85 -2.22
CA HIS A 467 -4.94 12.03 -1.31
C HIS A 467 -4.01 13.15 -1.82
N PHE A 468 -3.75 14.14 -0.99
CA PHE A 468 -3.00 15.33 -1.36
C PHE A 468 -1.48 15.16 -1.25
N VAL A 469 -1.01 14.53 -0.17
CA VAL A 469 0.42 14.43 0.17
C VAL A 469 1.29 13.81 -0.93
N PRO A 470 0.87 12.73 -1.64
CA PRO A 470 1.68 12.15 -2.71
C PRO A 470 2.04 13.14 -3.83
N LEU A 471 1.15 14.08 -4.16
CA LEU A 471 1.38 15.09 -5.20
C LEU A 471 2.48 16.10 -4.81
N LEU A 472 2.67 16.36 -3.52
CA LEU A 472 3.69 17.28 -3.01
C LEU A 472 5.12 16.71 -3.09
N THR A 473 5.23 15.38 -3.20
CA THR A 473 6.51 14.71 -3.41
C THR A 473 7.07 14.97 -4.81
N VAL A 474 6.19 15.28 -5.76
CA VAL A 474 6.56 15.72 -7.11
C VAL A 474 6.89 17.22 -7.07
N PRO A 475 8.03 17.65 -7.63
CA PRO A 475 8.30 19.05 -7.88
C PRO A 475 7.15 19.69 -8.68
N PRO A 476 6.55 20.81 -8.24
CA PRO A 476 5.33 21.33 -8.86
C PRO A 476 5.46 21.57 -10.36
N ASN A 477 6.62 22.05 -10.83
CA ASN A 477 6.85 22.31 -12.26
C ASN A 477 6.89 21.04 -13.13
N LEU A 478 7.01 19.85 -12.52
CA LEU A 478 6.96 18.56 -13.23
C LEU A 478 5.55 17.95 -13.23
N LEU A 479 4.55 18.61 -12.67
CA LEU A 479 3.20 18.08 -12.54
C LEU A 479 2.23 18.87 -13.42
N VAL A 480 1.64 18.18 -14.39
CA VAL A 480 0.61 18.71 -15.28
C VAL A 480 -0.66 17.85 -15.16
N ILE A 481 -1.77 18.46 -14.78
CA ILE A 481 -3.07 17.80 -14.65
C ILE A 481 -4.11 18.60 -15.45
N GLU A 482 -4.69 17.97 -16.47
CA GLU A 482 -5.75 18.57 -17.29
C GLU A 482 -7.13 18.44 -16.62
N HIS A 483 -8.16 19.06 -17.20
CA HIS A 483 -9.51 19.06 -16.64
C HIS A 483 -10.16 17.67 -16.58
N GLY A 484 -11.07 17.46 -15.62
CA GLY A 484 -11.85 16.22 -15.54
C GLY A 484 -11.07 15.01 -15.00
N VAL A 485 -9.91 15.21 -14.37
CA VAL A 485 -9.05 14.12 -13.88
C VAL A 485 -9.47 13.67 -12.48
N THR A 486 -9.61 12.37 -12.29
CA THR A 486 -9.82 11.76 -10.96
C THR A 486 -8.57 10.98 -10.56
N ILE A 487 -7.98 11.34 -9.41
CA ILE A 487 -6.84 10.68 -8.80
C ILE A 487 -7.32 9.97 -7.53
N ALA A 488 -7.33 8.64 -7.57
CA ALA A 488 -7.80 7.82 -6.47
C ALA A 488 -6.76 7.70 -5.33
N SER A 489 -7.04 6.87 -4.34
CA SER A 489 -6.22 6.77 -3.12
C SER A 489 -4.85 6.14 -3.37
N ASP A 490 -3.84 6.69 -2.68
CA ASP A 490 -2.47 6.18 -2.65
C ASP A 490 -1.83 6.01 -4.03
N VAL A 491 -2.12 6.88 -5.00
CA VAL A 491 -1.34 6.94 -6.25
C VAL A 491 0.09 7.37 -5.95
N CYS A 492 1.07 6.59 -6.42
CA CYS A 492 2.50 6.88 -6.23
C CYS A 492 3.05 7.57 -7.49
N PHE A 493 3.48 8.81 -7.32
CA PHE A 493 4.20 9.55 -8.34
C PHE A 493 5.71 9.42 -8.09
N ILE A 494 6.44 8.98 -9.09
CA ILE A 494 7.89 8.80 -9.03
C ILE A 494 8.53 9.88 -9.89
N PRO A 495 8.98 11.01 -9.30
CA PRO A 495 9.50 12.13 -10.08
C PRO A 495 10.88 11.87 -10.69
N TYR A 496 11.59 10.84 -10.22
CA TYR A 496 12.91 10.45 -10.71
C TYR A 496 13.12 8.94 -10.61
N ASP A 497 13.93 8.39 -11.51
CA ASP A 497 14.41 7.02 -11.44
C ASP A 497 15.86 6.98 -10.93
N VAL A 498 16.24 5.90 -10.25
CA VAL A 498 17.62 5.72 -9.76
C VAL A 498 18.26 4.54 -10.46
N THR A 499 19.42 4.78 -11.05
CA THR A 499 20.24 3.74 -11.71
C THR A 499 21.11 2.98 -10.70
N THR A 500 21.58 1.80 -11.09
CA THR A 500 22.55 0.99 -10.31
C THR A 500 23.87 1.73 -10.03
N ASN A 501 24.22 2.70 -10.87
CA ASN A 501 25.41 3.53 -10.68
C ASN A 501 25.17 4.74 -9.75
N GLY A 502 23.96 4.86 -9.18
CA GLY A 502 23.54 5.90 -8.25
C GLY A 502 23.34 7.29 -8.87
N GLN A 503 22.96 7.32 -10.15
CA GLN A 503 22.43 8.51 -10.81
C GLN A 503 20.91 8.54 -10.67
N CYS A 504 20.40 9.66 -10.18
CA CYS A 504 19.00 10.07 -10.19
C CYS A 504 18.69 10.74 -11.53
N ILE A 505 17.74 10.19 -12.28
CA ILE A 505 17.34 10.64 -13.62
C ILE A 505 15.93 11.18 -13.56
N VAL A 506 15.75 12.45 -13.92
CA VAL A 506 14.43 13.05 -14.14
C VAL A 506 14.16 13.00 -15.64
N ALA A 507 13.28 12.09 -16.06
CA ALA A 507 13.00 11.84 -17.48
C ALA A 507 12.03 12.86 -18.10
N GLY A 508 11.32 13.64 -17.27
CA GLY A 508 10.48 14.75 -17.73
C GLY A 508 9.26 14.98 -16.83
N GLN A 509 8.35 15.81 -17.32
CA GLN A 509 7.08 16.12 -16.65
C GLN A 509 6.13 14.92 -16.65
N ILE A 510 5.38 14.77 -15.57
CA ILE A 510 4.24 13.86 -15.43
C ILE A 510 2.99 14.61 -15.88
N GLN A 511 2.42 14.21 -17.01
CA GLN A 511 1.20 14.78 -17.57
C GLN A 511 0.05 13.79 -17.52
N VAL A 512 -1.05 14.19 -16.88
CA VAL A 512 -2.31 13.45 -16.85
C VAL A 512 -3.31 14.14 -17.77
N GLY A 513 -3.63 13.50 -18.89
CA GLY A 513 -4.55 14.02 -19.90
C GLY A 513 -6.00 14.13 -19.39
N ARG A 514 -6.79 14.98 -20.03
CA ARG A 514 -8.18 15.27 -19.63
C ARG A 514 -9.06 14.03 -19.49
N GLN A 515 -10.06 14.09 -18.61
CA GLN A 515 -11.04 13.01 -18.38
C GLN A 515 -10.41 11.64 -18.04
N SER A 516 -9.20 11.65 -17.48
CA SER A 516 -8.50 10.42 -17.11
C SER A 516 -8.75 10.03 -15.65
N PHE A 517 -8.72 8.73 -15.39
CA PHE A 517 -8.87 8.16 -14.06
C PHE A 517 -7.60 7.40 -13.66
N LEU A 518 -7.01 7.76 -12.51
CA LEU A 518 -5.89 7.05 -11.92
C LEU A 518 -6.39 6.17 -10.78
N GLY A 519 -6.35 4.84 -10.97
CA GLY A 519 -6.80 3.86 -10.00
C GLY A 519 -5.91 3.75 -8.76
N ASN A 520 -6.47 3.16 -7.70
CA ASN A 520 -5.81 3.05 -6.40
C ASN A 520 -4.45 2.35 -6.51
N ASN A 521 -3.46 2.86 -5.79
CA ASN A 521 -2.12 2.28 -5.73
C ASN A 521 -1.36 2.21 -7.07
N CYS A 522 -1.83 2.84 -8.14
CA CYS A 522 -1.07 2.90 -9.38
C CYS A 522 0.24 3.70 -9.21
N VAL A 523 1.21 3.43 -10.08
CA VAL A 523 2.54 4.04 -10.08
C VAL A 523 2.76 4.79 -11.38
N ILE A 524 2.98 6.09 -11.31
CA ILE A 524 3.23 6.96 -12.46
C ILE A 524 4.68 7.47 -12.41
N ARG A 525 5.48 7.14 -13.44
CA ARG A 525 6.90 7.49 -13.50
C ARG A 525 7.17 8.85 -14.13
N SER A 526 8.38 9.35 -13.89
CA SER A 526 8.94 10.56 -14.49
C SER A 526 8.81 10.52 -16.01
N GLY A 527 8.38 11.62 -16.62
CA GLY A 527 8.22 11.76 -18.07
C GLY A 527 6.98 11.10 -18.69
N VAL A 528 6.13 10.41 -17.92
CA VAL A 528 4.89 9.82 -18.42
C VAL A 528 3.91 10.91 -18.88
N ARG A 529 3.37 10.73 -20.09
CA ARG A 529 2.28 11.55 -20.63
C ARG A 529 1.09 10.68 -20.99
N LEU A 530 0.04 10.75 -20.18
CA LEU A 530 -1.23 10.08 -20.44
C LEU A 530 -2.04 10.91 -21.44
N SER A 531 -2.59 10.25 -22.46
CA SER A 531 -3.56 10.88 -23.37
C SER A 531 -4.87 11.17 -22.65
N ALA A 532 -5.76 11.91 -23.31
CA ALA A 532 -7.14 12.08 -22.87
C ALA A 532 -7.87 10.73 -22.74
N ASP A 533 -8.87 10.67 -21.86
CA ASP A 533 -9.81 9.56 -21.69
C ASP A 533 -9.15 8.22 -21.29
N VAL A 534 -8.07 8.28 -20.51
CA VAL A 534 -7.33 7.08 -20.07
C VAL A 534 -7.77 6.63 -18.69
N VAL A 535 -8.01 5.32 -18.54
CA VAL A 535 -8.24 4.68 -17.24
C VAL A 535 -7.02 3.84 -16.89
N VAL A 536 -6.31 4.24 -15.83
CA VAL A 536 -5.22 3.46 -15.24
C VAL A 536 -5.82 2.57 -14.14
N GLY A 537 -5.64 1.25 -14.26
CA GLY A 537 -6.15 0.30 -13.29
C GLY A 537 -5.48 0.41 -11.92
N CYS A 538 -6.10 -0.21 -10.91
CA CYS A 538 -5.47 -0.34 -9.59
C CYS A 538 -4.17 -1.15 -9.69
N LEU A 539 -3.16 -0.81 -8.87
CA LEU A 539 -1.85 -1.49 -8.87
C LEU A 539 -1.24 -1.63 -10.28
N THR A 540 -1.44 -0.62 -11.12
CA THR A 540 -0.86 -0.57 -12.48
C THR A 540 0.35 0.36 -12.48
N ARG A 541 1.46 -0.09 -13.07
CA ARG A 541 2.62 0.76 -13.35
C ARG A 541 2.48 1.34 -14.75
N VAL A 542 2.65 2.65 -14.87
CA VAL A 542 2.71 3.35 -16.15
C VAL A 542 4.13 3.81 -16.38
N ASP A 543 4.75 3.27 -17.43
CA ASP A 543 6.10 3.62 -17.87
C ASP A 543 6.05 4.61 -19.04
N LEU A 544 7.18 5.25 -19.31
CA LEU A 544 7.38 6.01 -20.54
C LEU A 544 7.05 5.11 -21.74
N MET A 545 6.10 5.53 -22.58
CA MET A 545 5.94 4.94 -23.90
C MET A 545 7.26 5.13 -24.63
N THR A 546 8.08 4.07 -24.71
CA THR A 546 9.14 4.02 -25.71
C THR A 546 8.41 4.10 -27.04
N SER A 547 8.47 5.26 -27.69
CA SER A 547 8.06 5.39 -29.08
C SER A 547 9.04 4.57 -29.92
N ASN A 548 8.90 3.24 -29.90
CA ASN A 548 9.21 2.39 -31.03
C ASN A 548 8.11 2.55 -32.08
N ALA A 549 7.75 3.80 -32.39
CA ALA A 549 7.26 4.15 -33.70
C ALA A 549 8.49 4.12 -34.60
N LYS A 550 8.84 2.91 -35.05
CA LYS A 550 9.69 2.72 -36.21
C LYS A 550 9.16 3.65 -37.29
N GLU A 551 10.03 4.55 -37.75
CA GLU A 551 10.04 5.00 -39.13
C GLU A 551 9.69 3.81 -40.04
N GLY A 552 8.61 3.91 -40.81
CA GLY A 552 8.04 2.74 -41.46
C GLY A 552 6.90 2.99 -42.42
N LYS A 553 7.14 3.89 -43.38
CA LYS A 553 6.40 4.14 -44.65
C LYS A 553 5.04 4.80 -44.60
#